data_AF-A0A7V0JDN8-F1
#
_entry.id   AF-A0A7V0JDN8-F1
#
_cell.length_a   1.000
_cell.length_b   1.000
_cell.length_c   1.000
_cell.angle_alpha   90.00
_cell.angle_beta   90.00
_cell.angle_gamma   90.00
#
_symmetry.space_group_name_H-M   'P 1'
#
loop_
_entity.id
_entity.type
_entity.pdbx_description
1 polymer ?
#
loop_
_entity_poly.entity_id
_entity_poly.type
_entity_poly.pdbx_seq_one_letter_code
_entity_poly.pdbx_strand_id
1 'polypeptide(L)'
;FSTHGSLRGGQLAVTAMEQAVSLALNSKVLGTFSCRGKVQQKVIDDMVSQAENRAWAQEAMGADPHPDKADLEDAREFAKKIMATSSSS
;
A
#
# COMPACT_ATOMS: atom_id res chain seq x y z
N PHE A 1 4.49 6.86 0.91
CA PHE A 1 3.09 6.60 0.53
C PHE A 1 3.11 5.56 -0.58
N SER A 2 2.23 4.56 -0.55
CA SER A 2 2.15 3.53 -1.59
C SER A 2 0.68 3.16 -1.88
N THR A 3 0.33 3.03 -3.16
CA THR A 3 -0.91 2.37 -3.59
C THR A 3 -0.56 1.03 -4.24
N HIS A 4 -1.31 -0.02 -3.92
CA HIS A 4 -1.02 -1.38 -4.42
C HIS A 4 -2.27 -2.24 -4.55
N GLY A 5 -2.19 -3.34 -5.30
CA GLY A 5 -3.28 -4.33 -5.38
C GLY A 5 -3.44 -5.20 -4.12
N SER A 6 -2.37 -5.37 -3.33
CA SER A 6 -2.36 -6.28 -2.17
C SER A 6 -3.32 -5.88 -1.06
N LEU A 7 -3.76 -6.86 -0.27
CA LEU A 7 -4.59 -6.62 0.89
C LEU A 7 -3.85 -5.71 1.89
N ARG A 8 -4.47 -4.61 2.31
CA ARG A 8 -3.89 -3.71 3.33
C ARG A 8 -3.72 -4.48 4.64
N GLY A 9 -2.52 -4.43 5.21
CA GLY A 9 -2.16 -5.21 6.40
C GLY A 9 -1.86 -6.69 6.12
N GLY A 10 -2.06 -7.17 4.89
CA GLY A 10 -1.64 -8.50 4.47
C GLY A 10 -0.13 -8.59 4.31
N GLN A 11 0.40 -9.82 4.30
CA GLN A 11 1.84 -10.11 4.29
C GLN A 11 2.57 -9.40 3.14
N LEU A 12 2.01 -9.41 1.93
CA LEU A 12 2.61 -8.80 0.75
C LEU A 12 2.78 -7.28 0.90
N ALA A 13 1.72 -6.60 1.36
CA ALA A 13 1.74 -5.16 1.60
C ALA A 13 2.69 -4.79 2.73
N VAL A 14 2.67 -5.53 3.85
CA VAL A 14 3.54 -5.27 5.00
C VAL A 14 5.00 -5.45 4.65
N THR A 15 5.37 -6.59 4.05
CA THR A 15 6.76 -6.87 3.67
C THR A 15 7.28 -5.84 2.66
N ALA A 16 6.49 -5.44 1.65
CA ALA A 16 6.89 -4.41 0.70
C ALA A 16 7.15 -3.06 1.39
N MET A 17 6.35 -2.69 2.40
CA MET A 17 6.53 -1.45 3.15
C MET A 17 7.75 -1.53 4.08
N GLU A 18 7.97 -2.66 4.77
CA GLU A 18 9.16 -2.87 5.59
C GLU A 18 10.45 -2.81 4.75
N GLN A 19 10.44 -3.42 3.56
CA GLN A 19 11.53 -3.31 2.58
C GLN A 19 11.74 -1.86 2.13
N ALA A 20 10.68 -1.12 1.83
CA ALA A 20 10.82 0.29 1.47
C ALA A 20 11.42 1.13 2.61
N VAL A 21 11.05 0.85 3.86
CA VAL A 21 11.63 1.50 5.04
C VAL A 21 13.10 1.12 5.22
N SER A 22 13.47 -0.15 5.02
CA SER A 22 14.86 -0.59 5.17
C SER A 22 15.80 0.03 4.14
N LEU A 23 15.29 0.51 3.00
CA LEU A 23 16.07 1.28 2.02
C LEU A 23 16.34 2.73 2.44
N ALA A 24 15.60 3.27 3.42
CA ALA A 24 15.72 4.64 3.89
C ALA A 24 16.77 4.82 5.01
N LEU A 25 17.89 4.08 4.96
CA LEU A 25 18.87 3.96 6.06
C LEU A 25 19.45 5.29 6.57
N ASN A 26 19.54 6.31 5.69
CA ASN A 26 20.10 7.62 6.03
C ASN A 26 19.02 8.69 6.22
N SER A 27 17.79 8.29 6.54
CA SER A 27 16.66 9.20 6.69
C SER A 27 15.81 8.82 7.89
N LYS A 28 15.26 9.83 8.57
CA LYS A 28 14.25 9.62 9.61
C LYS A 28 12.90 9.40 8.95
N VAL A 29 12.42 8.17 8.92
CA VAL A 29 11.07 7.86 8.45
C VAL A 29 10.05 8.32 9.50
N LEU A 30 9.27 9.35 9.18
CA LEU A 30 8.24 9.90 10.08
C LEU A 30 6.98 9.02 10.16
N GLY A 31 6.77 8.16 9.16
CA GLY A 31 5.71 7.17 9.12
C GLY A 31 5.47 6.64 7.71
N THR A 32 4.65 5.61 7.63
CA THR A 32 4.27 4.95 6.38
C THR A 32 2.75 4.94 6.23
N PHE A 33 2.31 5.08 4.98
CA PHE A 33 0.91 4.93 4.62
C PHE A 33 0.82 4.10 3.35
N SER A 34 -0.09 3.13 3.37
CA SER A 34 -0.49 2.37 2.19
C SER A 34 -2.00 2.19 2.15
N CYS A 35 -2.55 2.19 0.94
CA CYS A 35 -3.92 1.81 0.67
C CYS A 35 -4.00 0.98 -0.61
N ARG A 36 -5.15 0.30 -0.79
CA ARG A 36 -5.38 -0.41 -2.04
C ARG A 36 -5.65 0.56 -3.17
N GLY A 37 -5.23 0.18 -4.37
CA GLY A 37 -5.52 0.91 -5.59
C GLY A 37 -6.05 -0.02 -6.67
N LYS A 38 -7.04 0.45 -7.43
CA LYS A 38 -7.60 -0.25 -8.58
C LYS A 38 -6.50 -0.73 -9.51
N VAL A 39 -6.50 -2.03 -9.77
CA VAL A 39 -5.60 -2.69 -10.71
C VAL A 39 -6.39 -2.97 -11.99
N GLN A 40 -5.78 -2.77 -13.16
CA GLN A 40 -6.42 -3.12 -14.42
C GLN A 40 -6.65 -4.64 -14.48
N GLN A 41 -7.87 -5.06 -14.83
CA GLN A 41 -8.23 -6.48 -14.87
C GLN A 41 -7.27 -7.32 -15.73
N LYS A 42 -6.85 -6.78 -16.88
CA LYS A 42 -5.86 -7.44 -17.76
C LYS A 42 -4.55 -7.79 -17.04
N VAL A 43 -4.07 -6.93 -16.14
CA VAL A 43 -2.86 -7.19 -15.37
C VAL A 43 -3.10 -8.34 -14.39
N ILE A 44 -4.26 -8.38 -13.75
CA ILE A 44 -4.64 -9.48 -12.85
C ILE A 44 -4.71 -10.80 -13.61
N ASP A 45 -5.33 -10.80 -14.79
CA ASP A 45 -5.49 -11.99 -15.64
C ASP A 45 -4.13 -12.52 -16.12
N ASP A 46 -3.23 -11.62 -16.54
CA ASP A 46 -1.88 -11.99 -16.96
C ASP A 46 -1.07 -12.54 -15.76
N MET A 47 -1.29 -12.03 -14.55
CA MET A 47 -0.56 -12.42 -13.33
C MET A 47 -1.11 -13.68 -12.66
N VAL A 48 -2.41 -13.96 -12.73
CA VAL A 48 -3.00 -15.18 -12.13
C VAL A 48 -2.55 -16.45 -12.87
N SER A 49 -2.14 -16.31 -14.13
CA SER A 49 -1.57 -17.40 -14.94
C SER A 49 -0.16 -17.81 -14.49
N GLN A 50 0.55 -16.95 -13.75
CA GLN A 50 1.90 -17.18 -13.26
C GLN A 50 1.85 -17.72 -11.83
N ALA A 51 2.40 -18.92 -11.60
CA ALA A 51 2.32 -19.58 -10.30
C ALA A 51 2.90 -18.72 -9.15
N GLU A 52 3.98 -17.98 -9.43
CA GLU A 52 4.62 -17.07 -8.47
C GLU A 52 3.78 -15.84 -8.10
N ASN A 53 2.91 -15.37 -9.01
CA ASN A 53 2.11 -14.15 -8.83
C ASN A 53 0.65 -14.43 -8.46
N ARG A 54 0.24 -15.71 -8.43
CA ARG A 54 -1.15 -16.11 -8.20
C ARG A 54 -1.72 -15.59 -6.87
N ALA A 55 -0.93 -15.64 -5.80
CA ALA A 55 -1.36 -15.15 -4.48
C ALA A 55 -1.63 -13.64 -4.50
N TRP A 56 -0.75 -12.87 -5.12
CA TRP A 56 -0.94 -11.43 -5.30
C TRP A 56 -2.17 -11.14 -6.18
N ALA A 57 -2.32 -11.85 -7.29
CA ALA A 57 -3.44 -11.65 -8.21
C ALA A 57 -4.79 -11.91 -7.53
N GLN A 58 -4.85 -12.88 -6.61
CA GLN A 58 -6.03 -13.16 -5.80
C GLN A 58 -6.40 -12.00 -4.87
N GLU A 59 -5.42 -11.38 -4.21
CA GLU A 59 -5.67 -10.18 -3.40
C GLU A 59 -6.10 -8.97 -4.25
N ALA A 60 -5.46 -8.80 -5.42
CA ALA A 60 -5.67 -7.67 -6.31
C ALA A 60 -7.09 -7.61 -6.90
N MET A 61 -7.78 -8.75 -7.03
CA MET A 61 -9.20 -8.77 -7.43
C MET A 61 -10.09 -7.94 -6.50
N GLY A 62 -9.77 -7.88 -5.20
CA GLY A 62 -10.51 -7.09 -4.22
C GLY A 62 -10.12 -5.62 -4.15
N ALA A 63 -9.20 -5.15 -5.00
CA ALA A 63 -8.69 -3.78 -4.98
C ALA A 63 -9.51 -2.81 -5.85
N ASP A 64 -10.41 -3.29 -6.72
CA ASP A 64 -11.21 -2.46 -7.61
C ASP A 64 -12.00 -1.31 -6.93
N PRO A 65 -12.65 -1.52 -5.76
CA PRO A 65 -13.38 -0.44 -5.11
C PRO A 65 -12.46 0.58 -4.42
N HIS A 66 -11.14 0.34 -4.39
CA HIS A 66 -10.18 1.16 -3.68
C HIS A 66 -9.31 2.03 -4.63
N PRO A 67 -8.85 3.22 -4.20
CA PRO A 67 -9.16 3.83 -2.92
C PRO A 67 -10.62 4.29 -2.85
N ASP A 68 -11.27 4.03 -1.72
CA ASP A 68 -12.62 4.49 -1.42
C ASP A 68 -12.61 5.75 -0.53
N LYS A 69 -13.79 6.18 -0.07
CA LYS A 69 -13.88 7.34 0.83
C LYS A 69 -13.13 7.12 2.15
N ALA A 70 -13.18 5.92 2.71
CA ALA A 70 -12.49 5.61 3.96
C ALA A 70 -10.96 5.62 3.77
N ASP A 71 -10.45 5.12 2.65
CA ASP A 71 -9.02 5.22 2.33
C ASP A 71 -8.54 6.68 2.26
N LEU A 72 -9.37 7.57 1.70
CA LEU A 72 -9.07 8.99 1.60
C LEU A 72 -9.13 9.70 2.97
N GLU A 73 -10.08 9.31 3.82
CA GLU A 73 -10.15 9.81 5.20
C GLU A 73 -8.94 9.37 6.02
N ASP A 74 -8.56 8.09 5.93
CA ASP A 74 -7.36 7.56 6.56
C ASP A 74 -6.09 8.28 6.07
N ALA A 75 -6.00 8.57 4.77
CA ALA A 75 -4.87 9.32 4.20
C ALA A 75 -4.81 10.76 4.75
N ARG A 76 -5.96 11.42 4.93
CA ARG A 76 -6.06 12.75 5.54
C ARG A 76 -5.60 12.72 7.00
N GLU A 77 -6.06 11.75 7.79
CA GLU A 77 -5.66 11.62 9.20
C GLU A 77 -4.17 11.31 9.33
N PHE A 78 -3.64 10.43 8.48
CA PHE A 78 -2.20 10.16 8.41
C PHE A 78 -1.41 11.44 8.10
N ALA A 79 -1.82 12.21 7.10
CA ALA A 79 -1.14 13.46 6.73
C ALA A 79 -1.09 14.45 7.89
N LYS A 80 -2.21 14.64 8.62
CA LYS A 80 -2.24 15.48 9.82
C LYS A 80 -1.23 15.01 10.88
N LYS A 81 -1.18 13.70 11.14
CA LYS A 81 -0.23 13.12 12.11
C LYS A 81 1.22 13.34 11.71
N ILE A 82 1.56 13.19 10.43
CA ILE A 82 2.92 13.43 9.93
C ILE A 82 3.30 14.90 10.08
N MET A 83 2.41 15.83 9.71
CA MET A 83 2.67 17.28 9.85
C MET A 83 2.87 17.70 11.32
N ALA A 84 2.10 17.12 12.24
CA ALA A 84 2.31 17.35 13.67
C ALA A 84 3.68 16.82 14.13
N THR A 85 4.05 15.61 13.69
CA THR A 85 5.32 14.97 14.04
C THR A 85 6.54 15.73 13.49
N SER A 86 6.45 16.26 12.26
CA SER A 86 7.52 17.06 11.66
C SER A 86 7.69 18.42 12.32
N SER A 87 6.63 18.96 12.93
CA SER A 87 6.66 20.27 13.62
C SER A 87 7.18 20.19 15.06
N SER A 88 7.33 18.98 15.61
CA SER A 88 7.85 18.72 16.96
C SER A 88 9.24 18.05 16.96
N SER A 89 9.87 17.91 15.78
CA SER A 89 11.20 17.29 15.61
C SER A 89 12.29 18.33 15.35
#